data_AF-A0A373FU67-F1
#
_entry.id   AF-A0A373FU67-F1
#
_cell.length_a   1.000
_cell.length_b   1.000
_cell.length_c   1.000
_cell.angle_alpha   90.00
_cell.angle_beta   90.00
_cell.angle_gamma   90.00
#
_symmetry.space_group_name_H-M   'P 1'
#
loop_
_entity.id
_entity.type
_entity.pdbx_description
1 polymer ?
#
loop_
_entity_poly.entity_id
_entity_poly.type
_entity_poly.pdbx_seq_one_letter_code
_entity_poly.pdbx_strand_id
1 'polypeptide(L)'
;MSKAEISRPVQLQVNTAGAWKTVVRFDAGNDLVATQIQQAAQVLHEADSSTYWRIATAERSPDVLRQMGKNTHGLWINREQA
;
A
#
# COMPACT_ATOMS: atom_id res chain seq x y z
N MET A 1 10.56 2.26 -31.28
CA MET A 1 11.12 2.62 -29.97
C MET A 1 10.12 2.17 -28.92
N SER A 2 10.38 1.08 -28.20
CA SER A 2 9.51 0.63 -27.12
C SER A 2 9.57 1.65 -25.99
N LYS A 3 8.39 2.10 -25.53
CA LYS A 3 8.23 2.98 -24.38
C LYS A 3 8.92 2.28 -23.20
N ALA A 4 10.00 2.84 -22.66
CA ALA A 4 10.59 2.31 -21.44
C ALA A 4 9.47 2.31 -20.38
N GLU A 5 9.10 1.14 -19.87
CA GLU A 5 8.14 1.04 -18.79
C GLU A 5 8.73 1.78 -17.59
N ILE A 6 8.15 2.95 -17.27
CA ILE A 6 8.58 3.75 -16.13
C ILE A 6 8.21 2.95 -14.89
N SER A 7 9.21 2.34 -14.25
CA SER A 7 9.00 1.63 -12.99
C SER A 7 8.53 2.62 -11.91
N ARG A 8 7.50 2.24 -11.16
CA ARG A 8 6.90 3.01 -10.07
C ARG A 8 7.04 2.21 -8.76
N PRO A 9 8.24 2.15 -8.17
CA PRO A 9 8.49 1.34 -6.99
C PRO A 9 7.75 1.90 -5.76
N VAL A 10 6.96 1.04 -5.14
CA VAL A 10 6.18 1.32 -3.93
C VAL A 10 6.34 0.19 -2.92
N GLN A 11 5.85 0.42 -1.71
CA GLN A 11 5.89 -0.54 -0.61
C GLN A 11 4.53 -0.64 0.07
N LEU A 12 4.08 -1.87 0.30
CA LEU A 12 3.00 -2.16 1.24
C LEU A 12 3.59 -2.19 2.65
N GLN A 13 2.98 -1.42 3.54
CA GLN A 13 3.37 -1.36 4.95
C GLN A 13 2.20 -1.70 5.85
N VAL A 14 2.50 -2.37 6.95
CA VAL A 14 1.55 -2.72 8.01
C VAL A 14 1.94 -2.06 9.32
N ASN A 15 0.94 -1.70 10.11
CA ASN A 15 1.10 -1.26 11.48
C ASN A 15 0.16 -2.08 12.38
N THR A 16 0.76 -2.88 13.25
CA THR A 16 0.05 -3.74 14.22
C THR A 16 0.20 -3.24 15.66
N ALA A 17 1.16 -2.34 15.94
CA ALA A 17 1.54 -1.94 17.30
C ALA A 17 2.21 -0.56 17.36
N GLY A 18 1.72 0.41 16.58
CA GLY A 18 2.21 1.79 16.56
C GLY A 18 3.38 2.08 15.62
N ALA A 19 4.01 1.06 15.03
CA ALA A 19 5.11 1.22 14.08
C ALA A 19 4.80 0.62 12.70
N TRP A 20 5.16 1.34 11.64
CA TRP A 20 5.01 0.89 10.25
C TRP A 20 6.18 0.01 9.83
N LYS A 21 5.89 -1.17 9.28
CA LYS A 21 6.88 -2.11 8.75
C LYS A 21 6.56 -2.45 7.31
N THR A 22 7.58 -2.55 6.47
CA THR A 22 7.42 -2.96 5.07
C THR A 22 7.18 -4.47 4.99
N VAL A 23 6.08 -4.85 4.35
CA VAL A 23 5.71 -6.25 4.10
C VAL A 23 6.25 -6.69 2.73
N VAL A 24 6.03 -5.87 1.71
CA VAL A 24 6.47 -6.17 0.34
C VAL A 24 6.76 -4.89 -0.42
N ARG A 25 7.72 -4.96 -1.35
CA ARG A 25 7.97 -3.92 -2.36
C ARG A 25 7.47 -4.43 -3.70
N PHE A 26 6.85 -3.55 -4.48
CA PHE A 26 6.28 -3.90 -5.78
C PHE A 26 6.27 -2.70 -6.71
N ASP A 27 6.01 -2.96 -7.99
CA ASP A 27 5.87 -1.92 -9.00
C ASP A 27 4.40 -1.55 -9.18
N ALA A 28 4.02 -0.32 -8.82
CA ALA A 28 2.69 0.22 -9.09
C ALA A 28 2.43 0.43 -10.59
N GLY A 29 3.46 0.31 -11.43
CA GLY A 29 3.44 0.13 -12.87
C GLY A 29 2.64 -1.08 -13.33
N ASN A 30 2.62 -2.14 -12.52
CA ASN A 30 1.96 -3.40 -12.83
C ASN A 30 0.60 -3.47 -12.11
N ASP A 31 -0.46 -3.15 -12.84
CA ASP A 31 -1.82 -3.07 -12.29
C ASP A 31 -2.31 -4.41 -11.70
N LEU A 32 -1.91 -5.54 -12.28
CA LEU A 32 -2.26 -6.86 -11.77
C LEU A 32 -1.65 -7.09 -10.39
N VAL A 33 -0.34 -6.87 -10.26
CA VAL A 33 0.38 -7.03 -8.98
C VAL A 33 -0.15 -6.04 -7.95
N ALA A 34 -0.37 -4.78 -8.34
CA ALA A 34 -0.92 -3.76 -7.44
C ALA A 34 -2.33 -4.12 -6.93
N THR A 35 -3.17 -4.72 -7.77
CA THR A 35 -4.52 -5.18 -7.40
C THR A 35 -4.45 -6.37 -6.45
N GLN A 36 -3.63 -7.38 -6.77
CA GLN A 36 -3.45 -8.56 -5.92
C GLN A 36 -2.95 -8.20 -4.52
N ILE A 37 -2.01 -7.26 -4.42
CA ILE A 37 -1.48 -6.79 -3.13
C ILE A 37 -2.54 -6.04 -2.33
N GLN A 38 -3.35 -5.18 -2.97
CA GLN A 38 -4.45 -4.47 -2.31
C GLN A 38 -5.51 -5.44 -1.78
N GLN A 39 -5.87 -6.46 -2.57
CA GLN A 39 -6.82 -7.50 -2.16
C GLN A 39 -6.26 -8.37 -1.02
N ALA A 40 -5.00 -8.78 -1.09
CA ALA A 40 -4.37 -9.56 -0.04
C ALA A 40 -4.34 -8.79 1.29
N ALA A 41 -3.97 -7.51 1.26
CA ALA A 41 -4.02 -6.65 2.44
C ALA A 41 -5.44 -6.49 2.99
N GLN A 42 -6.45 -6.38 2.12
CA GLN A 42 -7.86 -6.33 2.52
C GLN A 42 -8.29 -7.61 3.25
N VAL A 43 -7.98 -8.79 2.71
CA VAL A 43 -8.25 -10.08 3.37
C VAL A 43 -7.57 -10.18 4.74
N LEU A 44 -6.32 -9.71 4.84
CA LEU A 44 -5.59 -9.70 6.11
C LEU A 44 -6.22 -8.72 7.14
N HIS A 45 -6.74 -7.58 6.69
CA HIS A 45 -7.48 -6.68 7.56
C HIS A 45 -8.83 -7.25 7.99
N GLU A 46 -9.51 -8.00 7.14
CA GLU A 46 -10.74 -8.69 7.52
C GLU A 46 -10.47 -9.78 8.57
N ALA A 47 -9.33 -10.45 8.50
CA ALA A 47 -8.88 -11.41 9.51
C ALA A 47 -8.49 -10.73 10.85
N ASP A 48 -7.89 -9.54 10.79
CA ASP A 48 -7.59 -8.71 11.97
C ASP A 48 -7.80 -7.21 11.68
N SER A 49 -8.99 -6.74 12.06
CA SER A 49 -9.42 -5.36 11.83
C SER A 49 -8.71 -4.32 12.72
N SER A 50 -7.85 -4.75 13.64
CA SER A 50 -7.00 -3.85 14.43
C SER A 50 -5.77 -3.36 13.63
N THR A 51 -5.43 -4.04 12.54
CA THR A 51 -4.28 -3.70 11.71
C THR A 51 -4.55 -2.50 10.80
N TYR A 52 -3.53 -1.67 10.61
CA TYR A 52 -3.54 -0.60 9.62
C TYR A 52 -2.58 -0.93 8.48
N TRP A 53 -2.99 -0.59 7.27
CA TRP A 53 -2.26 -0.85 6.03
C TRP A 53 -2.09 0.44 5.25
N ARG A 54 -0.95 0.57 4.58
CA ARG A 54 -0.72 1.69 3.65
C ARG A 54 0.18 1.28 2.51
N ILE A 55 -0.02 1.94 1.37
CA ILE A 55 0.90 1.90 0.23
C ILE A 55 1.63 3.22 0.21
N ALA A 56 2.96 3.17 0.19
CA ALA A 56 3.82 4.35 0.19
C ALA A 56 4.91 4.26 -0.89
N THR A 57 5.50 5.39 -1.28
CA THR A 57 6.67 5.40 -2.17
C THR A 57 7.86 4.68 -1.53
N ALA A 58 8.80 4.19 -2.34
CA ALA A 58 9.94 3.38 -1.86
C ALA A 58 11.17 4.21 -1.41
N GLU A 59 11.08 5.54 -1.40
CA GLU A 59 12.18 6.42 -1.04
C GLU A 59 12.42 6.51 0.48
N ARG A 60 13.51 7.19 0.88
CA ARG A 60 13.93 7.29 2.29
C ARG A 60 12.88 7.99 3.16
N SER A 61 12.20 9.00 2.60
CA SER A 61 11.08 9.72 3.22
C SER A 61 9.82 9.40 2.44
N PRO A 62 9.13 8.29 2.75
CA PRO A 62 8.09 7.77 1.89
C PRO A 62 6.79 8.55 1.99
N ASP A 63 6.25 8.95 0.84
CA ASP A 63 4.92 9.54 0.72
C ASP A 63 3.85 8.45 0.74
N VAL A 64 2.80 8.66 1.53
CA VAL A 64 1.67 7.72 1.62
C VAL A 64 0.69 8.01 0.50
N LEU A 65 0.49 7.03 -0.38
CA LEU A 65 -0.39 7.13 -1.54
C LEU A 65 -1.82 6.66 -1.21
N ARG A 66 -1.92 5.55 -0.46
CA ARG A 66 -3.19 4.96 -0.03
C ARG A 66 -3.09 4.42 1.37
N GLN A 67 -4.20 4.45 2.09
CA GLN A 67 -4.30 3.89 3.44
C GLN A 67 -5.62 3.13 3.63
N MET A 68 -5.57 2.10 4.46
CA MET A 68 -6.70 1.28 4.87
C MET A 68 -6.55 0.92 6.35
N GLY A 69 -7.64 0.94 7.11
CA GLY A 69 -7.65 0.46 8.49
C GLY A 69 -8.98 0.72 9.15
N LYS A 70 -9.00 0.68 10.49
CA LYS A 70 -10.23 0.85 11.27
C LYS A 70 -10.97 2.17 10.96
N ASN A 71 -10.23 3.27 10.79
CA ASN A 71 -10.79 4.59 10.53
C ASN A 71 -11.35 4.75 9.11
N THR A 72 -11.02 3.84 8.20
CA THR A 72 -11.55 3.80 6.84
C THR A 72 -12.53 2.66 6.64
N HIS A 73 -12.93 1.98 7.71
CA HIS A 73 -13.81 0.81 7.68
C HIS A 73 -13.31 -0.29 6.72
N GLY A 74 -12.00 -0.49 6.63
CA GLY A 74 -11.41 -1.48 5.72
C GLY A 74 -11.42 -1.07 4.24
N LEU A 75 -11.75 0.18 3.92
CA LEU A 75 -11.69 0.69 2.55
C LEU A 75 -10.33 1.35 2.28
N TRP A 76 -9.83 1.15 1.06
CA TRP A 76 -8.66 1.87 0.54
C TRP A 76 -9.02 3.32 0.21
N ILE A 77 -8.41 4.26 0.93
CA ILE A 77 -8.58 5.70 0.72
C ILE A 77 -7.29 6.27 0.12
N ASN A 78 -7.41 6.99 -1.00
CA ASN A 78 -6.30 7.75 -1.57
C ASN A 78 -5.99 8.92 -0.64
N ARG A 79 -4.69 9.20 -0.40
CA ARG A 79 -4.32 10.50 0.14
C ARG A 79 -4.26 11.51 -0.99
N GLU A 80 -4.95 12.62 -0.81
CA GLU A 80 -4.67 13.82 -1.60
C GLU A 80 -3.22 14.22 -1.30
N GLN A 81 -2.43 14.44 -2.35
CA GLN A 81 -1.10 15.02 -2.20
C GLN A 81 -1.31 16.43 -1.63
N ALA A 82 -0.80 16.67 -0.42
CA ALA A 82 -0.78 17.99 0.20
C ALA A 82 0.26 18.89 -0.48
#